data_AF-A0A8S2RE84-F1
#
_entry.id   AF-A0A8S2RE84-F1
#
_cell.length_a   1.000
_cell.length_b   1.000
_cell.length_c   1.000
_cell.angle_alpha   90.00
_cell.angle_beta   90.00
_cell.angle_gamma   90.00
#
_symmetry.space_group_name_H-M   'P 1'
#
loop_
_entity.id
_entity.type
_entity.pdbx_description
1 polymer ?
#
loop_
_entity_poly.entity_id
_entity_poly.type
_entity_poly.pdbx_seq_one_letter_code
_entity_poly.pdbx_strand_id
1 'polypeptide(L)'
;EPDLYRPSVIKREDAFNIPLLPSIDICIKPEKGIYCVYMLNEEREWIPSDYQSVDRDEFMEDYTLLSRMIMDGPLKSFCYRRLQ
;
A
#
# COMPACT_ATOMS: atom_id res chain seq x y z
N GLU A 1 19.19 2.50 -11.42
CA GLU A 1 17.95 1.79 -11.04
C GLU A 1 18.28 0.97 -9.80
N PRO A 2 17.64 1.18 -8.64
CA PRO A 2 17.94 0.39 -7.47
C PRO A 2 17.32 -0.99 -7.66
N ASP A 3 18.12 -2.03 -7.40
CA ASP A 3 17.79 -3.43 -7.61
C ASP A 3 16.50 -3.84 -6.89
N LEU A 4 15.37 -3.79 -7.62
CA LEU A 4 14.14 -4.43 -7.20
C LEU A 4 14.42 -5.93 -7.06
N TYR A 5 14.35 -6.41 -5.82
CA TYR A 5 14.50 -7.83 -5.44
C TYR A 5 13.82 -8.74 -6.47
N ARG A 6 14.63 -9.44 -7.26
CA ARG A 6 14.15 -10.57 -8.08
C ARG A 6 14.25 -11.81 -7.20
N PRO A 7 13.12 -12.46 -6.85
CA PRO A 7 13.18 -13.70 -6.10
C PRO A 7 13.99 -14.71 -6.92
N SER A 8 15.17 -15.07 -6.43
CA SER A 8 15.94 -16.17 -7.00
C SER A 8 15.08 -17.42 -6.98
N VAL A 9 15.05 -18.17 -8.09
CA VAL A 9 14.26 -19.40 -8.27
C VAL A 9 14.40 -20.28 -7.03
N ILE A 10 13.36 -20.33 -6.20
CA ILE A 10 13.35 -21.08 -4.95
C ILE A 10 13.40 -22.57 -5.30
N LYS A 11 14.54 -23.22 -5.00
CA LYS A 11 14.63 -24.68 -5.11
C LYS A 11 13.71 -25.29 -4.04
N ARG A 12 12.89 -26.26 -4.43
CA ARG A 12 11.80 -26.87 -3.64
C ARG A 12 12.22 -27.58 -2.36
N GLU A 13 13.52 -27.72 -2.12
CA GLU A 13 14.08 -28.67 -1.17
C GLU A 13 13.92 -28.24 0.29
N ASP A 14 13.78 -26.94 0.57
CA ASP A 14 13.31 -26.42 1.87
C ASP A 14 12.79 -24.98 1.73
N ALA A 15 11.50 -24.84 1.43
CA ALA A 15 10.87 -23.54 1.15
C ALA A 15 10.90 -22.56 2.34
N PHE A 16 11.15 -23.06 3.56
CA PHE A 16 11.15 -22.27 4.79
C PHE A 16 12.56 -21.99 5.34
N ASN A 17 13.62 -22.61 4.79
CA ASN A 17 15.00 -22.40 5.21
C ASN A 17 15.73 -21.49 4.22
N ILE A 18 15.16 -20.30 4.00
CA ILE A 18 15.74 -19.27 3.15
C ILE A 18 16.54 -18.27 3.99
N PRO A 19 17.69 -17.76 3.49
CA PRO A 19 18.45 -16.74 4.19
C PRO A 19 17.60 -15.48 4.37
N LEU A 20 17.65 -14.90 5.57
CA LEU A 20 17.00 -13.63 5.85
C LEU A 20 17.59 -12.54 4.95
N LEU A 21 16.71 -11.71 4.40
CA LEU A 21 17.14 -10.54 3.65
C LEU A 21 17.92 -9.59 4.57
N PRO A 22 18.93 -8.88 4.03
CA PRO A 22 19.63 -7.85 4.80
C PRO A 22 18.65 -6.79 5.30
N SER A 23 18.94 -6.22 6.47
CA SER A 23 18.17 -5.09 7.00
C SER A 23 18.24 -3.93 6.00
N ILE A 24 17.08 -3.42 5.62
CA ILE A 24 16.95 -2.25 4.76
C ILE A 24 16.66 -1.06 5.67
N ASP A 25 17.33 0.08 5.45
CA ASP A 25 17.17 1.30 6.23
C ASP A 25 15.86 2.03 5.87
N ILE A 26 14.75 1.37 6.22
CA ILE A 26 13.38 1.84 6.02
C ILE A 26 12.71 2.01 7.38
N CYS A 27 12.00 3.12 7.57
CA CYS A 27 11.17 3.36 8.74
C CYS A 27 9.73 3.61 8.31
N ILE A 28 8.77 2.95 8.96
CA ILE A 28 7.35 3.18 8.75
C ILE A 28 6.82 3.96 9.95
N LYS A 29 6.20 5.11 9.72
CA LYS A 29 5.65 5.96 10.78
C LYS A 29 4.22 6.39 10.45
N PRO A 30 3.33 6.48 11.44
CA PRO A 30 1.99 7.03 11.22
C PRO A 30 2.04 8.56 11.20
N GLU A 31 1.55 9.17 10.12
CA GLU A 31 1.27 10.59 10.01
C GLU A 31 -0.23 10.80 9.78
N LYS A 32 -0.89 11.51 10.69
CA LYS A 32 -2.35 11.80 10.62
C LYS A 32 -3.23 10.55 10.39
N GLY A 33 -2.76 9.38 10.85
CA GLY A 33 -3.45 8.09 10.70
C GLY A 33 -3.11 7.33 9.42
N ILE A 34 -2.22 7.85 8.58
CA ILE A 34 -1.70 7.20 7.37
C ILE A 34 -0.27 6.72 7.64
N TYR A 35 0.03 5.48 7.27
CA TYR A 35 1.38 4.95 7.41
C TYR A 35 2.24 5.41 6.22
N CYS A 36 3.23 6.24 6.52
CA CYS A 36 4.20 6.76 5.55
C CYS A 36 5.52 5.99 5.66
N VAL A 37 6.18 5.80 4.51
CA VAL A 37 7.47 5.10 4.41
C VAL A 37 8.58 6.15 4.31
N TYR A 38 9.61 6.00 5.11
CA TYR A 38 10.82 6.85 5.10
C TYR A 38 12.02 6.00 4.78
N MET A 39 12.94 6.58 4.02
CA MET A 39 14.25 5.98 3.71
C MET A 39 15.34 6.82 4.35
N LEU A 40 16.43 6.18 4.75
CA LEU A 40 17.58 6.87 5.29
C LEU A 40 18.43 7.46 4.16
N ASN A 41 18.73 8.75 4.22
CA ASN A 41 19.63 9.42 3.27
C ASN A 41 21.12 9.20 3.64
N GLU A 42 22.05 9.57 2.75
CA GLU A 42 23.51 9.54 2.97
C GLU A 42 23.93 10.37 4.21
N GLU A 43 23.17 11.42 4.54
CA GLU A 43 23.36 12.29 5.71
C GLU A 43 22.77 11.71 7.01
N ARG A 44 22.25 10.47 6.98
CA ARG A 44 21.57 9.78 8.09
C ARG A 44 20.28 10.46 8.58
N GLU A 45 19.58 11.13 7.68
CA GLU A 45 18.26 11.70 7.95
C GLU A 45 17.15 10.86 7.31
N TRP A 46 15.98 10.79 7.97
CA TRP A 46 14.81 10.08 7.46
C TRP A 46 14.05 10.96 6.50
N ILE A 47 14.12 10.66 5.20
CA ILE A 47 13.39 11.38 4.15
C ILE A 47 12.15 10.58 3.72
N PRO A 48 11.04 11.25 3.37
CA PRO A 48 9.87 10.58 2.79
C PRO A 48 10.29 9.78 1.56
N SER A 49 9.80 8.54 1.46
CA SER A 49 10.00 7.70 0.29
C SER A 49 9.12 8.17 -0.87
N ASP A 50 9.55 7.86 -2.09
CA ASP A 50 8.73 8.03 -3.30
C ASP A 50 7.51 7.08 -3.35
N TYR A 51 7.40 6.18 -2.37
CA TYR A 51 6.21 5.33 -2.23
C TYR A 51 4.98 6.19 -2.00
N GLN A 52 4.03 6.11 -2.93
CA GLN A 52 2.83 6.93 -2.91
C GLN A 52 1.97 6.62 -1.68
N SER A 53 1.99 7.52 -0.70
CA SER A 53 0.98 7.58 0.35
C SER A 53 -0.23 8.34 -0.19
N VAL A 54 -1.43 7.80 0.03
CA VAL A 54 -2.69 8.51 -0.28
C VAL A 54 -2.84 9.65 0.71
N ASP A 55 -3.32 10.81 0.27
CA ASP A 55 -3.67 11.89 1.19
C ASP A 55 -4.95 11.54 1.97
N ARG A 56 -4.99 11.92 3.25
CA ARG A 56 -6.08 11.55 4.15
C ARG A 56 -7.40 12.20 3.75
N ASP A 57 -7.35 13.44 3.30
CA ASP A 57 -8.56 14.17 2.97
C ASP A 57 -9.09 13.70 1.60
N GLU A 58 -8.20 13.43 0.64
CA GLU A 58 -8.54 12.78 -0.64
C GLU A 58 -9.24 11.43 -0.41
N PHE A 59 -8.67 10.58 0.44
CA PHE A 59 -9.29 9.28 0.78
C PHE A 59 -10.70 9.44 1.39
N MET A 60 -10.89 10.41 2.28
CA MET A 60 -12.19 10.63 2.94
C MET A 60 -13.24 11.20 1.99
N GLU A 61 -12.84 12.03 1.03
CA GLU A 61 -13.71 12.54 -0.03
C GLU A 61 -14.20 11.39 -0.92
N ASP A 62 -13.29 10.55 -1.39
CA ASP A 62 -13.60 9.38 -2.22
C ASP A 62 -14.50 8.39 -1.47
N TYR A 63 -14.18 8.11 -0.21
CA TYR A 63 -14.99 7.24 0.64
C TYR A 63 -16.42 7.76 0.79
N THR A 64 -16.57 9.06 0.98
CA THR A 64 -17.88 9.70 1.15
C THR A 64 -18.67 9.67 -0.16
N LEU A 65 -18.01 9.94 -1.29
CA LEU A 65 -18.63 9.86 -2.61
C LEU A 65 -19.13 8.45 -2.91
N LEU A 66 -18.26 7.45 -2.73
CA LEU A 66 -18.61 6.05 -2.95
C LEU A 66 -19.76 5.60 -2.04
N SER A 67 -19.75 6.00 -0.77
CA SER A 67 -20.84 5.71 0.17
C SER A 67 -22.17 6.31 -0.27
N ARG A 68 -22.17 7.54 -0.79
CA ARG A 68 -23.36 8.18 -1.36
C ARG A 68 -23.88 7.41 -2.59
N MET A 69 -22.98 7.01 -3.48
CA MET A 69 -23.34 6.24 -4.68
C MET A 69 -23.93 4.88 -4.33
N ILE A 70 -23.35 4.18 -3.35
CA ILE A 70 -23.89 2.90 -2.86
C ILE A 70 -25.28 3.08 -2.29
N MET A 71 -25.51 4.16 -1.54
CA MET A 71 -26.79 4.43 -0.90
C MET A 71 -27.89 4.82 -1.88
N ASP A 72 -27.51 5.31 -3.06
CA ASP A 72 -28.45 5.81 -4.06
C ASP A 72 -29.31 4.69 -4.66
N GLY A 73 -30.63 4.88 -4.61
CA GLY A 73 -31.64 3.88 -4.98
C GLY A 73 -31.57 3.39 -6.44
N PRO A 74 -31.28 4.24 -7.44
CA PRO A 74 -31.14 3.83 -8.83
C PRO A 74 -30.00 2.83 -9.02
N LEU A 75 -28.84 3.09 -8.41
CA LEU A 75 -27.67 2.22 -8.52
C LEU A 75 -27.94 0.86 -7.86
N LYS A 76 -28.54 0.86 -6.66
CA LYS A 76 -28.96 -0.39 -5.98
C LYS A 76 -29.89 -1.25 -6.85
N SER A 77 -30.93 -0.64 -7.41
CA SER A 77 -31.91 -1.38 -8.24
C SER A 77 -31.31 -1.88 -9.55
N PHE A 78 -30.41 -1.10 -10.15
CA PHE A 78 -29.69 -1.47 -11.37
C PHE A 78 -28.67 -2.59 -11.14
N CYS A 79 -27.85 -2.49 -10.08
CA CYS A 79 -26.87 -3.50 -9.71
C CYS A 79 -27.54 -4.81 -9.28
N TYR A 80 -28.66 -4.75 -8.54
CA TYR A 80 -29.43 -5.93 -8.15
C TYR A 80 -29.89 -6.75 -9.36
N ARG A 81 -30.44 -6.10 -10.39
CA ARG A 81 -30.88 -6.78 -11.63
C ARG A 81 -29.75 -7.46 -12.43
N ARG A 82 -28.51 -7.03 -12.24
CA ARG A 82 -27.32 -7.59 -12.92
C ARG A 82 -26.65 -8.73 -12.15
N LEU A 83 -26.98 -8.89 -10.87
CA LEU A 83 -26.46 -9.95 -10.00
C LEU A 83 -27.34 -11.22 -10.00
N GLN A 84 -28.55 -11.14 -10.58
CA GLN A 84 -29.39 -12.29 -10.89
C GLN A 84 -28.93 -12.98 -12.18
#